data_AF-A0A1Y1N0H9-F1
#
_entry.id   AF-A0A1Y1N0H9-F1
#
_cell.length_a   1.000
_cell.length_b   1.000
_cell.length_c   1.000
_cell.angle_alpha   90.00
_cell.angle_beta   90.00
_cell.angle_gamma   90.00
#
_symmetry.space_group_name_H-M   'P 1'
#
loop_
_entity.id
_entity.type
_entity.pdbx_description
1 polymer ?
#
loop_
_entity_poly.entity_id
_entity_poly.type
_entity_poly.pdbx_seq_one_letter_code
_entity_poly.pdbx_strand_id
1 'polypeptide(L)'
;WRPRLPRFRIQLPSRATEPTRHENEAETETNTETRRQWPRMNSMALIIVFARLVALLIVLGFIYFLFATGFFSGFSTRLPGGLRFDPEDLKAFLQSNVDPMRMRASVLHYSHYAHIAGTEGDYAMAMDVESMFHRAGLESVQLDKYYVYVNYPRKDGRAVQIMDTDGKTAKWTAKLDEEERG
;
A
#
# COMPACT_ATOMS: atom_id res chain seq x y z
N TRP A 1 12.18 15.62 -13.70
CA TRP A 1 13.64 15.52 -13.84
C TRP A 1 13.96 14.33 -14.74
N ARG A 2 14.60 14.51 -15.90
CA ARG A 2 14.99 13.41 -16.81
C ARG A 2 16.48 13.54 -17.14
N PRO A 3 17.35 12.59 -16.78
CA PRO A 3 18.77 12.69 -17.09
C PRO A 3 19.01 12.41 -18.58
N ARG A 4 19.68 13.33 -19.27
CA ARG A 4 20.14 13.14 -20.65
C ARG A 4 21.54 12.51 -20.62
N LEU A 5 21.69 11.36 -21.28
CA LEU A 5 22.98 10.68 -21.41
C LEU A 5 23.81 11.28 -22.56
N PRO A 6 25.15 11.39 -22.43
CA PRO A 6 26.02 11.95 -23.46
C PRO A 6 26.22 10.97 -24.62
N ARG A 7 26.25 11.50 -25.85
CA ARG A 7 26.53 10.74 -27.08
C ARG A 7 28.03 10.51 -27.21
N PHE A 8 28.44 9.25 -27.26
CA PHE A 8 29.80 8.85 -27.61
C PHE A 8 30.03 9.06 -29.11
N ARG A 9 30.98 9.93 -29.48
CA ARG A 9 31.54 10.01 -30.84
C ARG A 9 32.79 9.14 -30.88
N ILE A 10 32.77 8.11 -31.70
CA ILE A 10 33.93 7.29 -32.01
C ILE A 10 34.66 7.97 -33.18
N GLN A 11 35.84 8.51 -32.92
CA GLN A 11 36.78 8.91 -33.98
C GLN A 11 37.64 7.70 -34.33
N LEU A 12 37.56 7.24 -35.58
CA LEU A 12 38.51 6.27 -36.10
C LEU A 12 39.85 6.97 -36.41
N PRO A 13 40.99 6.29 -36.21
CA PRO A 13 42.29 6.84 -36.50
C PRO A 13 42.46 7.01 -38.03
N SER A 14 42.56 8.26 -38.49
CA SER A 14 43.03 8.57 -39.84
C SER A 14 44.53 8.31 -39.92
N ARG A 15 44.92 7.34 -40.75
CA ARG A 15 46.30 7.04 -41.12
C ARG A 15 46.97 8.30 -41.70
N ALA A 16 48.04 8.76 -41.06
CA ALA A 16 48.85 9.86 -41.56
C ALA A 16 49.50 9.46 -42.89
N THR A 17 49.39 10.34 -43.89
CA THR A 17 50.07 10.23 -45.18
C THR A 17 51.36 11.03 -45.09
N GLU A 18 52.51 10.36 -45.15
CA GLU A 18 53.81 11.00 -45.37
C GLU A 18 54.04 11.24 -46.88
N PRO A 19 54.72 12.32 -47.29
CA PRO A 19 55.04 12.54 -48.69
C PRO A 19 56.32 11.80 -49.12
N THR A 20 56.12 10.87 -50.05
CA THR A 20 56.91 10.65 -51.28
C THR A 20 58.45 10.71 -51.22
N ARG A 21 59.07 9.54 -51.38
CA ARG A 21 60.28 9.35 -52.20
C ARG A 21 60.08 8.13 -53.10
N HIS A 22 60.29 8.34 -54.40
CA HIS A 22 60.10 7.38 -55.48
C HIS A 22 60.99 6.15 -55.35
N GLU A 23 60.48 4.97 -55.69
CA GLU A 23 61.05 4.10 -56.73
C GLU A 23 60.10 2.91 -57.02
N ASN A 24 60.17 2.45 -58.26
CA ASN A 24 59.28 1.51 -58.93
C ASN A 24 59.45 0.08 -58.40
N GLU A 25 58.38 -0.73 -58.42
CA GLU A 25 58.33 -2.05 -59.08
C GLU A 25 56.98 -2.76 -58.88
N ALA A 26 56.75 -3.74 -59.73
CA ALA A 26 55.48 -4.21 -60.25
C ALA A 26 54.61 -5.09 -59.31
N GLU A 27 53.31 -5.06 -59.61
CA GLU A 27 52.26 -6.09 -59.48
C GLU A 27 52.48 -7.26 -58.50
N THR A 28 51.51 -7.46 -57.58
CA THR A 28 50.68 -8.68 -57.53
C THR A 28 49.53 -8.45 -56.55
N GLU A 29 48.29 -8.50 -57.06
CA GLU A 29 47.08 -8.59 -56.26
C GLU A 29 47.00 -9.96 -55.57
N THR A 30 46.88 -10.00 -54.25
CA THR A 30 46.39 -11.20 -53.55
C THR A 30 45.34 -10.82 -52.51
N ASN A 31 44.09 -11.18 -52.84
CA ASN A 31 42.97 -11.32 -51.91
C ASN A 31 43.42 -11.99 -50.61
N THR A 32 43.30 -11.29 -49.48
CA THR A 32 43.48 -11.89 -48.14
C THR A 32 42.12 -12.21 -47.55
N GLU A 33 41.67 -13.43 -47.82
CA GLU A 33 40.61 -14.10 -47.06
C GLU A 33 40.99 -14.12 -45.58
N THR A 34 40.13 -13.57 -44.72
CA THR A 34 40.30 -13.63 -43.26
C THR A 34 39.94 -15.03 -42.77
N ARG A 35 40.88 -15.97 -42.95
CA ARG A 35 40.83 -17.31 -42.37
C ARG A 35 40.95 -17.20 -40.85
N ARG A 36 39.83 -17.29 -40.14
CA ARG A 36 39.76 -17.36 -38.67
C ARG A 36 40.41 -18.65 -38.18
N GLN A 37 41.72 -18.59 -37.98
CA GLN A 37 42.53 -19.69 -37.47
C GLN A 37 42.27 -19.84 -35.97
N TRP A 38 41.63 -20.94 -35.58
CA TRP A 38 41.52 -21.31 -34.18
C TRP A 38 42.92 -21.63 -33.66
N PRO A 39 43.37 -21.00 -32.55
CA PRO A 39 44.70 -21.26 -32.02
C PRO A 39 44.78 -22.74 -31.59
N ARG A 40 45.83 -23.43 -32.02
CA ARG A 40 46.18 -24.74 -31.48
C ARG A 40 46.53 -24.53 -30.01
N MET A 41 45.60 -24.89 -29.13
CA MET A 41 45.80 -24.73 -27.69
C MET A 41 46.81 -25.76 -27.23
N ASN A 42 48.01 -25.31 -26.83
CA ASN A 42 48.97 -26.17 -26.13
C ASN A 42 48.30 -26.78 -24.89
N SER A 43 48.58 -28.05 -24.58
CA SER A 43 47.99 -28.74 -23.42
C SER A 43 48.17 -27.96 -22.11
N MET A 44 49.26 -27.20 -21.99
CA MET A 44 49.51 -26.28 -20.88
C MET A 44 48.50 -25.11 -20.81
N ALA A 45 48.16 -24.50 -21.94
CA ALA A 45 47.14 -23.45 -22.01
C ALA A 45 45.74 -23.99 -21.67
N LEU A 46 45.45 -25.22 -22.10
CA LEU A 46 44.20 -25.91 -21.77
C LEU A 46 44.08 -26.18 -20.26
N ILE A 47 45.17 -26.63 -19.61
CA ILE A 47 45.22 -26.83 -18.15
C ILE A 47 44.99 -25.52 -17.39
N ILE A 48 45.59 -24.40 -17.83
CA ILE A 48 45.40 -23.09 -17.19
C ILE A 48 43.95 -22.60 -17.33
N VAL A 49 43.35 -22.77 -18.51
CA VAL A 49 41.94 -22.40 -18.75
C VAL A 49 41.01 -23.27 -17.91
N PHE A 50 41.27 -24.58 -17.84
CA PHE A 50 40.51 -25.50 -17.01
C PHE A 50 40.60 -25.15 -15.53
N ALA A 51 41.79 -24.85 -15.01
CA ALA A 51 41.99 -24.42 -13.63
C ALA A 51 41.21 -23.14 -13.30
N ARG A 52 41.16 -22.16 -14.21
CA ARG A 52 40.34 -20.95 -14.05
C ARG A 52 38.84 -21.24 -14.03
N LEU A 53 38.39 -22.18 -14.86
CA LEU A 53 36.98 -22.56 -14.93
C LEU A 53 36.54 -23.29 -13.66
N VAL A 54 37.39 -24.16 -13.12
CA VAL A 54 37.17 -24.82 -11.82
C VAL A 54 37.14 -23.80 -10.69
N ALA A 55 38.08 -22.85 -10.66
CA ALA A 55 38.09 -21.79 -9.65
C ALA A 55 36.81 -20.93 -9.70
N LEU A 56 36.33 -20.57 -10.89
CA LEU A 56 35.06 -19.86 -11.06
C LEU A 56 33.87 -20.67 -10.55
N LEU A 57 33.83 -21.98 -10.83
CA LEU A 57 32.78 -22.88 -10.35
C LEU A 57 32.76 -22.97 -8.82
N ILE A 58 33.93 -23.02 -8.19
CA ILE A 58 34.04 -23.03 -6.72
C ILE A 58 33.50 -21.72 -6.14
N VAL A 59 33.86 -20.57 -6.70
CA VAL A 59 33.37 -19.26 -6.23
C VAL A 59 31.86 -19.15 -6.41
N LEU A 60 31.34 -19.53 -7.57
CA LEU A 60 29.91 -19.46 -7.87
C LEU A 60 29.11 -20.45 -6.99
N GLY A 61 29.65 -21.65 -6.79
CA GLY A 61 29.08 -22.67 -5.91
C GLY A 61 29.07 -22.22 -4.45
N PHE A 62 30.12 -21.53 -3.99
CA PHE A 62 30.17 -20.96 -2.64
C PHE A 62 29.13 -19.83 -2.45
N ILE A 63 29.00 -18.94 -3.44
CA ILE A 63 27.95 -17.90 -3.44
C ILE A 63 26.56 -18.56 -3.42
N TYR A 64 26.31 -19.55 -4.27
CA TYR A 64 25.04 -20.28 -4.28
C TYR A 64 24.78 -20.98 -2.95
N PHE A 65 25.78 -21.65 -2.37
CA PHE A 65 25.68 -22.31 -1.08
C PHE A 65 25.32 -21.33 0.04
N LEU A 66 25.93 -20.14 0.08
CA LEU A 66 25.58 -19.08 1.04
C LEU A 66 24.11 -18.63 0.93
N PHE A 67 23.58 -18.56 -0.29
CA PHE A 67 22.17 -18.22 -0.54
C PHE A 67 21.23 -19.38 -0.20
N ALA A 68 21.57 -20.62 -0.58
CA ALA A 68 20.75 -21.81 -0.38
C ALA A 68 20.67 -22.25 1.09
N THR A 69 21.76 -22.08 1.85
CA THR A 69 21.80 -22.38 3.30
C THR A 69 21.19 -21.29 4.16
N GLY A 70 20.81 -20.15 3.57
CA GLY A 70 20.24 -19.07 4.35
C GLY A 70 21.25 -18.37 5.26
N PHE A 71 22.55 -18.42 4.96
CA PHE A 71 23.55 -17.63 5.69
C PHE A 71 23.22 -16.13 5.63
N PHE A 72 22.69 -15.67 4.49
CA PHE A 72 22.10 -14.33 4.35
C PHE A 72 20.60 -14.27 4.69
N SER A 73 19.92 -15.39 4.89
CA SER A 73 18.54 -15.40 5.37
C SER A 73 18.43 -15.03 6.85
N GLY A 74 19.52 -15.02 7.61
CA GLY A 74 19.59 -14.32 8.90
C GLY A 74 19.63 -12.79 8.77
N PHE A 75 19.89 -12.26 7.56
CA PHE A 75 19.87 -10.83 7.26
C PHE A 75 18.57 -10.39 6.57
N SER A 76 17.91 -11.30 5.85
CA SER A 76 16.56 -11.07 5.27
C SER A 76 15.41 -11.61 6.13
N THR A 77 15.68 -12.43 7.14
CA THR A 77 14.71 -12.82 8.17
C THR A 77 15.09 -12.11 9.45
N ARG A 78 14.51 -10.91 9.63
CA ARG A 78 14.56 -10.13 10.87
C ARG A 78 15.98 -9.72 11.26
N LEU A 79 16.39 -8.53 10.83
CA LEU A 79 17.31 -7.69 11.60
C LEU A 79 17.00 -7.88 13.11
N PRO A 80 17.98 -8.15 13.98
CA PRO A 80 17.79 -8.17 15.44
C PRO A 80 17.35 -6.81 16.02
N GLY A 81 17.15 -5.81 15.17
CA GLY A 81 16.57 -4.49 15.46
C GLY A 81 15.51 -4.05 14.45
N GLY A 82 14.86 -4.98 13.74
CA GLY A 82 13.65 -4.68 12.98
C GLY A 82 12.50 -4.38 13.95
N LEU A 83 11.83 -3.24 13.77
CA LEU A 83 10.67 -2.74 14.53
C LEU A 83 9.94 -3.86 15.29
N ARG A 84 10.34 -4.08 16.55
CA ARG A 84 9.59 -4.93 17.44
C ARG A 84 8.29 -4.19 17.65
N PHE A 85 7.20 -4.73 17.15
CA PHE A 85 5.88 -4.16 17.41
C PHE A 85 5.57 -4.45 18.87
N ASP A 86 5.85 -3.49 19.75
CA ASP A 86 5.50 -3.58 21.15
C ASP A 86 4.01 -3.21 21.30
N PRO A 87 3.16 -4.09 21.87
CA PRO A 87 1.77 -3.75 22.13
C PRO A 87 1.61 -2.53 23.05
N GLU A 88 2.57 -2.25 23.93
CA GLU A 88 2.52 -1.07 24.80
C GLU A 88 2.76 0.22 24.02
N ASP A 89 3.60 0.22 22.99
CA ASP A 89 3.79 1.37 22.10
C ASP A 89 2.51 1.68 21.32
N LEU A 90 1.80 0.65 20.85
CA LEU A 90 0.49 0.82 20.21
C LEU A 90 -0.53 1.41 21.18
N LYS A 91 -0.58 0.89 22.42
CA LYS A 91 -1.49 1.40 23.45
C LYS A 91 -1.20 2.85 23.81
N ALA A 92 0.06 3.21 24.00
CA ALA A 92 0.47 4.59 24.26
C ALA A 92 0.11 5.52 23.08
N PHE A 93 0.32 5.05 21.85
CA PHE A 93 -0.11 5.77 20.65
C PHE A 93 -1.63 5.98 20.62
N LEU A 94 -2.44 4.94 20.84
CA LEU A 94 -3.89 5.07 20.85
C LEU A 94 -4.36 6.04 21.95
N GLN A 95 -3.86 5.88 23.17
CA GLN A 95 -4.24 6.72 24.30
C GLN A 95 -3.87 8.20 24.10
N SER A 96 -2.74 8.48 23.45
CA SER A 96 -2.33 9.87 23.14
C SER A 96 -3.07 10.50 21.96
N ASN A 97 -3.68 9.69 21.09
CA ASN A 97 -4.44 10.18 19.93
C ASN A 97 -5.96 10.30 20.19
N VAL A 98 -6.46 9.84 21.34
CA VAL A 98 -7.84 10.07 21.75
C VAL A 98 -8.00 11.51 22.24
N ASP A 99 -8.76 12.31 21.50
CA ASP A 99 -9.03 13.71 21.80
C ASP A 99 -10.43 13.89 22.45
N PRO A 100 -10.51 14.28 23.73
CA PRO A 100 -11.78 14.52 24.43
C PRO A 100 -12.66 15.60 23.77
N MET A 101 -12.06 16.60 23.11
CA MET A 101 -12.82 17.67 22.45
C MET A 101 -13.53 17.15 21.21
N ARG A 102 -12.89 16.27 20.44
CA ARG A 102 -13.53 15.58 19.31
C ARG A 102 -14.65 14.67 19.79
N MET A 103 -14.45 13.93 20.89
CA MET A 103 -15.50 13.11 21.48
C MET A 103 -16.72 13.95 21.89
N ARG A 104 -16.51 15.09 22.55
CA ARG A 104 -17.58 16.01 22.93
C ARG A 104 -18.31 16.56 21.71
N ALA A 105 -17.58 16.95 20.66
CA ALA A 105 -18.17 17.43 19.42
C ALA A 105 -19.02 16.35 18.73
N SER A 106 -18.56 15.09 18.71
CA SER A 106 -19.33 13.96 18.18
C SER A 106 -20.63 13.75 18.97
N VAL A 107 -20.56 13.73 20.30
CA VAL A 107 -21.77 13.58 21.13
C VAL A 107 -22.75 14.71 20.85
N LEU A 108 -22.29 15.96 20.82
CA LEU A 108 -23.14 17.11 20.52
C LEU A 108 -23.78 17.01 19.13
N HIS A 109 -23.03 16.55 18.13
CA HIS A 109 -23.54 16.40 16.77
C HIS A 109 -24.68 15.39 16.68
N TYR A 110 -24.49 14.19 17.22
CA TYR A 110 -25.49 13.11 17.14
C TYR A 110 -26.64 13.26 18.14
N SER A 111 -26.47 14.04 19.21
CA SER A 111 -27.53 14.27 20.21
C SER A 111 -28.46 15.43 19.86
N HIS A 112 -28.17 16.22 18.83
CA HIS A 112 -28.95 17.42 18.51
C HIS A 112 -30.28 17.12 17.79
N TYR A 113 -30.46 15.90 17.29
CA TYR A 113 -31.67 15.50 16.57
C TYR A 113 -32.13 14.11 16.97
N ALA A 114 -33.42 13.86 16.83
CA ALA A 114 -34.02 12.55 17.06
C ALA A 114 -33.62 11.59 15.94
N HIS A 115 -33.00 10.46 16.31
CA HIS A 115 -32.58 9.39 15.41
C HIS A 115 -33.22 8.06 15.83
N ILE A 116 -34.54 8.09 16.01
CA ILE A 116 -35.31 6.88 16.36
C ILE A 116 -35.18 5.89 15.21
N ALA A 117 -34.96 4.60 15.52
CA ALA A 117 -34.79 3.54 14.54
C ALA A 117 -35.81 3.63 13.40
N GLY A 118 -35.39 3.42 12.15
CA GLY A 118 -36.29 3.40 10.99
C GLY A 118 -36.94 4.75 10.62
N THR A 119 -36.55 5.85 11.26
CA THR A 119 -36.93 7.21 10.85
C THR A 119 -35.90 7.82 9.92
N GLU A 120 -36.23 8.97 9.31
CA GLU A 120 -35.29 9.72 8.46
C GLU A 120 -34.04 10.17 9.24
N GLY A 121 -34.18 10.47 10.54
CA GLY A 121 -33.06 10.85 11.40
C GLY A 121 -32.07 9.71 11.64
N ASP A 122 -32.55 8.49 11.83
CA ASP A 122 -31.70 7.29 11.94
C ASP A 122 -30.96 7.01 10.62
N TYR A 123 -31.64 7.17 9.49
CA TYR A 123 -31.00 7.06 8.18
C TYR A 123 -29.91 8.14 7.96
N ALA A 124 -30.18 9.38 8.35
CA ALA A 124 -29.22 10.47 8.25
C ALA A 124 -27.98 10.22 9.13
N MET A 125 -28.17 9.72 10.35
CA MET A 125 -27.09 9.31 11.24
C MET A 125 -26.24 8.21 10.61
N ALA A 126 -26.87 7.18 10.03
CA ALA A 126 -26.15 6.08 9.37
C ALA A 126 -25.28 6.57 8.20
N MET A 127 -25.79 7.49 7.37
CA MET A 127 -25.05 8.11 6.26
C MET A 127 -23.86 8.95 6.76
N ASP A 128 -24.02 9.68 7.87
CA ASP A 128 -22.94 10.47 8.44
C ASP A 128 -21.81 9.58 9.00
N VAL A 129 -22.16 8.48 9.68
CA VAL A 129 -21.19 7.49 10.17
C VAL A 129 -20.46 6.80 9.01
N GLU A 130 -21.18 6.42 7.94
CA GLU A 130 -20.58 5.87 6.72
C GLU A 130 -19.57 6.83 6.11
N SER A 131 -19.94 8.11 5.96
CA SER A 131 -19.05 9.17 5.48
C SER A 131 -17.83 9.36 6.39
N MET A 132 -18.02 9.33 7.71
CA MET A 132 -16.94 9.41 8.69
C MET A 132 -15.96 8.25 8.53
N PHE A 133 -16.44 7.03 8.34
CA PHE A 133 -15.62 5.84 8.13
C PHE A 133 -14.83 5.89 6.81
N HIS A 134 -15.43 6.36 5.73
CA HIS A 134 -14.70 6.62 4.48
C HIS A 134 -13.61 7.67 4.66
N ARG A 135 -13.91 8.77 5.34
CA ARG A 135 -12.94 9.83 5.63
C ARG A 135 -11.79 9.37 6.54
N ALA A 136 -12.04 8.38 7.40
CA ALA A 136 -11.02 7.76 8.25
C ALA A 136 -10.12 6.78 7.48
N GLY A 137 -10.44 6.45 6.22
CA GLY A 137 -9.64 5.56 5.38
C GLY A 137 -9.85 4.08 5.66
N LEU A 138 -11.01 3.69 6.20
CA LEU A 138 -11.37 2.28 6.33
C LEU A 138 -11.58 1.64 4.94
N GLU A 139 -11.15 0.38 4.79
CA GLU A 139 -11.09 -0.30 3.49
C GLU A 139 -12.47 -0.66 2.93
N SER A 140 -13.32 -1.27 3.75
CA SER A 140 -14.68 -1.67 3.37
C SER A 140 -15.68 -1.04 4.33
N VAL A 141 -16.51 -0.16 3.79
CA VAL A 141 -17.62 0.49 4.49
C VAL A 141 -18.88 0.27 3.66
N GLN A 142 -19.91 -0.32 4.26
CA GLN A 142 -21.17 -0.65 3.61
C GLN A 142 -22.31 -0.45 4.61
N LEU A 143 -23.48 -0.04 4.12
CA LEU A 143 -24.69 0.08 4.92
C LEU A 143 -25.62 -1.10 4.65
N ASP A 144 -25.80 -1.93 5.68
CA ASP A 144 -26.72 -3.07 5.64
C ASP A 144 -28.13 -2.67 6.05
N LYS A 145 -29.12 -2.99 5.22
CA LYS A 145 -30.53 -2.67 5.47
C LYS A 145 -31.31 -3.93 5.79
N TYR A 146 -32.05 -3.89 6.90
CA TYR A 146 -32.93 -4.97 7.32
C TYR A 146 -34.36 -4.45 7.49
N TYR A 147 -35.32 -5.22 7.00
CA TYR A 147 -36.74 -4.93 7.16
C TYR A 147 -37.26 -5.70 8.36
N VAL A 148 -37.40 -5.00 9.48
CA VAL A 148 -37.85 -5.57 10.75
C VAL A 148 -39.18 -4.94 11.18
N TYR A 149 -39.93 -5.67 11.99
CA TYR A 149 -41.13 -5.13 12.61
C TYR A 149 -40.74 -4.19 13.76
N VAL A 150 -41.18 -2.93 13.66
CA VAL A 150 -41.02 -1.88 14.66
C VAL A 150 -42.37 -1.25 14.97
N ASN A 151 -42.55 -0.78 16.20
CA ASN A 151 -43.82 -0.21 16.65
C ASN A 151 -43.63 1.23 17.14
N TYR A 152 -44.45 2.15 16.63
CA TYR A 152 -44.46 3.57 17.00
C TYR A 152 -45.84 4.00 17.47
N PRO A 153 -45.92 4.99 18.38
CA PRO A 153 -47.20 5.53 18.79
C PRO A 153 -47.91 6.21 17.61
N ARG A 154 -49.23 6.05 17.55
CA ARG A 154 -50.07 6.81 16.62
C ARG A 154 -50.32 8.22 17.16
N LYS A 155 -50.56 9.18 16.26
CA LYS A 155 -50.69 10.62 16.55
C LYS A 155 -51.66 10.97 17.68
N ASP A 156 -52.66 10.14 17.96
CA ASP A 156 -53.59 10.30 19.09
C ASP A 156 -53.93 8.94 19.74
N GLY A 157 -53.04 7.96 19.60
CA GLY A 157 -53.30 6.57 20.02
C GLY A 157 -53.05 6.30 21.50
N ARG A 158 -52.58 7.30 22.26
CA ARG A 158 -52.18 7.16 23.66
C ARG A 158 -52.92 8.18 24.51
N ALA A 159 -53.54 7.73 25.58
CA ALA A 159 -54.17 8.60 26.57
C ALA A 159 -54.13 7.91 27.95
N VAL A 160 -53.89 8.69 28.99
CA VAL A 160 -54.08 8.26 30.38
C VAL A 160 -55.01 9.29 31.03
N GLN A 161 -56.20 8.84 31.42
CA GLN A 161 -57.28 9.71 31.87
C GLN A 161 -57.98 9.12 33.09
N ILE A 162 -58.42 9.98 34.01
CA ILE A 162 -59.33 9.61 35.09
C ILE A 162 -60.73 10.00 34.63
N MET A 163 -61.62 9.01 34.49
CA MET A 163 -62.99 9.19 34.00
C MET A 163 -63.97 9.49 35.14
N ASP A 164 -65.08 10.17 34.81
CA ASP A 164 -66.22 10.28 35.71
C ASP A 164 -66.99 8.94 35.83
N THR A 165 -67.89 8.81 36.81
CA THR A 165 -68.70 7.59 37.05
C THR A 165 -69.48 7.14 35.83
N ASP A 166 -69.88 8.08 34.96
CA ASP A 166 -70.63 7.79 33.75
C ASP A 166 -69.74 7.38 32.56
N GLY A 167 -68.41 7.48 32.70
CA GLY A 167 -67.45 7.13 31.65
C GLY A 167 -67.46 8.03 30.41
N LYS A 168 -68.22 9.13 30.43
CA LYS A 168 -68.43 10.03 29.27
C LYS A 168 -67.44 11.19 29.19
N THR A 169 -66.94 11.65 30.34
CA THR A 169 -66.06 12.82 30.45
C THR A 169 -64.85 12.51 31.32
N ALA A 170 -63.69 12.98 30.90
CA ALA A 170 -62.46 12.87 31.68
C ALA A 170 -62.45 13.96 32.76
N LYS A 171 -62.31 13.57 34.03
CA LYS A 171 -62.06 14.49 35.15
C LYS A 171 -60.63 15.04 35.12
N TRP A 172 -59.70 14.25 34.61
CA TRP A 172 -58.30 14.61 34.51
C TRP A 172 -57.63 13.86 33.36
N THR A 173 -56.68 14.50 32.69
CA THR A 173 -55.88 13.91 31.60
C THR A 173 -54.40 14.14 31.89
N ALA A 174 -53.60 13.08 31.79
CA ALA A 174 -52.15 13.17 31.93
C ALA A 174 -51.52 13.90 30.73
N LYS A 175 -50.52 14.73 31.01
CA LYS A 175 -49.60 15.22 29.97
C LYS A 175 -48.62 14.09 29.66
N LEU A 176 -48.66 13.55 28.44
CA LEU A 176 -47.87 12.38 28.05
C LEU A 176 -46.50 12.74 27.47
N ASP A 177 -46.38 13.91 26.87
CA ASP A 177 -45.15 14.36 26.24
C ASP A 177 -44.42 15.38 27.13
N GLU A 178 -43.10 15.35 27.05
CA GLU A 178 -42.21 16.22 27.82
C GLU A 178 -42.35 17.68 27.36
N GLU A 179 -41.96 18.60 28.24
CA GLU A 179 -41.84 20.00 27.84
C GLU A 179 -40.61 20.15 26.95
N GLU A 180 -40.82 20.65 25.73
CA GLU A 180 -39.70 21.04 24.87
C GLU A 180 -38.85 22.06 25.60
N ARG A 181 -37.63 21.66 25.93
CA ARG A 181 -36.56 22.55 26.37
C ARG A 181 -35.62 22.67 25.18
N GLY A 182 -35.75 23.80 24.46
CA GLY A 182 -34.88 24.15 23.35
C GLY A 182 -33.43 24.33 23.76
#